data_AF-A0A3A0DNA2-F1
#
_entry.id   AF-A0A3A0DNA2-F1
#
_cell.length_a   1.000
_cell.length_b   1.000
_cell.length_c   1.000
_cell.angle_alpha   90.00
_cell.angle_beta   90.00
_cell.angle_gamma   90.00
#
_symmetry.space_group_name_H-M   'P 1'
#
loop_
_entity.id
_entity.type
_entity.pdbx_description
1 polymer ?
#
loop_
_entity_poly.entity_id
_entity_poly.type
_entity_poly.pdbx_seq_one_letter_code
_entity_poly.pdbx_strand_id
1 'polypeptide(L)'
;MSGYCQAVEIRAPQGARISPSTGAGFAEGTPDKLLLGLKIGQVYRLKITEIPGHPGVEVFPTVELIDRTYPPAGMAHRFPVPVDLTIDELVMAADGRFVTRVIYIEDPQLAIPIAEKTPSATRWFETRAGEDPLVTADALGRPIAILRMGGRTPDASGPDPEFDYGAAPAMVYSEPGGGEPIPAPQTTVEFAQ
;
A
#
# COMPACT_ATOMS: atom_id res chain seq x y z
N MET A 1 -23.24 -2.12 -7.03
CA MET A 1 -22.07 -2.06 -7.94
C MET A 1 -20.84 -2.40 -7.10
N SER A 2 -20.22 -3.58 -7.27
CA SER A 2 -18.94 -3.85 -6.59
C SER A 2 -17.86 -3.02 -7.28
N GLY A 3 -17.35 -2.01 -6.57
CA GLY A 3 -16.25 -1.18 -7.06
C GLY A 3 -15.00 -2.02 -7.30
N TYR A 4 -14.26 -1.72 -8.37
CA TYR A 4 -12.95 -2.31 -8.65
C TYR A 4 -12.01 -2.09 -7.46
N CYS A 5 -11.36 -3.17 -6.98
CA CYS A 5 -10.31 -3.10 -5.98
C CYS A 5 -8.96 -3.24 -6.69
N GLN A 6 -8.11 -2.23 -6.52
CA GLN A 6 -6.72 -2.25 -6.98
C GLN A 6 -5.88 -2.99 -5.94
N ALA A 7 -5.07 -3.95 -6.39
CA ALA A 7 -4.06 -4.57 -5.55
C ALA A 7 -2.95 -3.56 -5.22
N VAL A 8 -2.61 -3.44 -3.96
CA VAL A 8 -1.58 -2.55 -3.41
C VAL A 8 -0.72 -3.36 -2.45
N GLU A 9 0.58 -3.37 -2.66
CA GLU A 9 1.54 -4.06 -1.79
C GLU A 9 2.23 -3.03 -0.91
N ILE A 10 1.93 -3.04 0.38
CA ILE A 10 2.64 -2.24 1.37
C ILE A 10 3.93 -2.98 1.72
N ARG A 11 5.07 -2.30 1.67
CA ARG A 11 6.38 -2.84 2.01
C ARG A 11 6.97 -2.01 3.13
N ALA A 12 7.41 -2.63 4.21
CA ALA A 12 8.02 -2.01 5.36
C ALA A 12 9.47 -2.50 5.54
N PRO A 13 10.30 -1.80 6.33
CA PRO A 13 11.65 -2.26 6.63
C PRO A 13 11.63 -3.63 7.29
N GLN A 14 12.66 -4.44 7.05
CA GLN A 14 12.74 -5.81 7.58
C GLN A 14 12.55 -5.84 9.10
N GLY A 15 11.59 -6.63 9.57
CA GLY A 15 11.20 -6.77 10.97
C GLY A 15 10.06 -5.85 11.42
N ALA A 16 9.73 -4.81 10.66
CA ALA A 16 8.56 -3.98 10.95
C ALA A 16 7.27 -4.74 10.65
N ARG A 17 6.21 -4.45 11.42
CA ARG A 17 4.88 -5.05 11.25
C ARG A 17 3.86 -4.05 10.72
N ILE A 18 3.05 -4.50 9.78
CA ILE A 18 2.01 -3.73 9.09
C ILE A 18 0.64 -4.22 9.57
N SER A 19 -0.13 -3.34 10.20
CA SER A 19 -1.47 -3.63 10.69
C SER A 19 -2.49 -2.71 10.00
N PRO A 20 -3.39 -3.20 9.13
CA PRO A 20 -4.45 -2.37 8.56
C PRO A 20 -5.56 -2.07 9.57
N SER A 21 -6.17 -0.89 9.46
CA SER A 21 -7.34 -0.54 10.27
C SER A 21 -8.55 -1.39 9.89
N THR A 22 -9.33 -1.80 10.89
CA THR A 22 -10.58 -2.57 10.76
C THR A 22 -11.81 -1.70 10.98
N GLY A 23 -11.63 -0.39 11.23
CA GLY A 23 -12.68 0.55 11.62
C GLY A 23 -13.02 0.54 13.12
N ALA A 24 -12.48 -0.40 13.89
CA ALA A 24 -12.63 -0.50 15.34
C ALA A 24 -11.28 -0.73 16.05
N GLY A 25 -10.19 -0.38 15.39
CA GLY A 25 -8.82 -0.69 15.78
C GLY A 25 -8.01 -1.23 14.60
N PHE A 26 -6.99 -2.02 14.92
CA PHE A 26 -6.02 -2.54 13.94
C PHE A 26 -5.98 -4.07 13.98
N ALA A 27 -5.84 -4.67 12.80
CA ALA A 27 -5.64 -6.11 12.68
C ALA A 27 -4.23 -6.53 13.18
N GLU A 28 -4.00 -7.83 13.32
CA GLU A 28 -2.69 -8.36 13.64
C GLU A 28 -1.64 -7.95 12.60
N GLY A 29 -0.44 -7.59 13.07
CA GLY A 29 0.64 -7.10 12.22
C GLY A 29 1.23 -8.19 11.32
N THR A 30 1.30 -7.94 10.02
CA THR A 30 2.04 -8.80 9.09
C THR A 30 3.46 -8.26 8.91
N PRO A 31 4.52 -9.08 9.05
CA PRO A 31 5.89 -8.60 8.92
C PRO A 31 6.24 -8.28 7.46
N ASP A 32 7.10 -7.26 7.28
CA ASP A 32 7.78 -6.86 6.03
C ASP A 32 6.90 -6.41 4.86
N LYS A 33 5.84 -7.15 4.52
CA LYS A 33 4.97 -6.86 3.38
C LYS A 33 3.53 -7.29 3.62
N LEU A 34 2.59 -6.56 3.04
CA LEU A 34 1.16 -6.84 3.13
C LEU A 34 0.45 -6.48 1.82
N LEU A 35 -0.23 -7.45 1.22
CA LEU A 35 -1.04 -7.25 0.01
C LEU A 35 -2.49 -6.88 0.37
N LEU A 36 -2.94 -5.73 -0.11
CA LEU A 36 -4.26 -5.17 0.14
C LEU A 36 -5.04 -4.92 -1.15
N GLY A 37 -6.35 -5.06 -1.09
CA GLY A 37 -7.31 -4.61 -2.09
C GLY A 37 -7.94 -3.30 -1.67
N LEU A 38 -7.61 -2.22 -2.37
CA LEU A 38 -8.06 -0.87 -2.07
C LEU A 38 -8.99 -0.33 -3.16
N LYS A 39 -10.02 0.42 -2.76
CA LYS A 39 -10.93 1.13 -3.67
C LYS A 39 -10.47 2.57 -3.86
N ILE A 40 -10.73 3.12 -5.04
CA ILE A 40 -10.45 4.52 -5.37
C ILE A 40 -11.33 5.45 -4.53
N GLY A 41 -10.76 6.59 -4.11
CA GLY A 41 -11.45 7.65 -3.38
C GLY A 41 -11.72 7.34 -1.92
N GLN A 42 -11.01 6.38 -1.34
CA GLN A 42 -11.08 6.02 0.07
C GLN A 42 -9.71 6.18 0.71
N VAL A 43 -9.69 6.56 1.99
CA VAL A 43 -8.48 6.67 2.79
C VAL A 43 -8.35 5.43 3.66
N TYR A 44 -7.24 4.71 3.49
CA TYR A 44 -6.91 3.50 4.23
C TYR A 44 -5.83 3.81 5.25
N ARG A 45 -6.11 3.56 6.53
CA ARG A 45 -5.13 3.74 7.60
C ARG A 45 -4.45 2.44 7.95
N LEU A 46 -3.14 2.52 8.19
CA LEU A 46 -2.32 1.43 8.69
C LEU A 46 -1.67 1.86 10.01
N LYS A 47 -1.19 0.88 10.77
CA LYS A 47 -0.29 1.05 11.90
C LYS A 47 0.99 0.27 11.61
N ILE A 48 2.12 0.93 11.77
CA ILE A 48 3.46 0.36 11.59
C ILE A 48 4.12 0.30 12.96
N THR A 49 4.57 -0.89 13.35
CA THR A 49 5.24 -1.14 14.63
C THR A 49 6.53 -1.93 14.42
N GLU A 50 7.28 -2.15 15.49
CA GLU A 50 8.54 -2.92 15.45
C GLU A 50 9.55 -2.33 14.45
N ILE A 51 9.57 -1.00 14.35
CA ILE A 51 10.47 -0.27 13.45
C ILE A 51 11.93 -0.55 13.87
N PRO A 52 12.79 -1.05 12.96
CA PRO A 52 14.16 -1.44 13.30
C PRO A 52 14.95 -0.31 13.93
N GLY A 53 15.57 -0.54 15.09
CA GLY A 53 16.32 0.48 15.82
C GLY A 53 15.46 1.50 16.60
N HIS A 54 14.14 1.41 16.52
CA HIS A 54 13.19 2.34 17.14
C HIS A 54 12.11 1.59 17.95
N PRO A 55 12.49 0.92 19.06
CA PRO A 55 11.56 0.10 19.83
C PRO A 55 10.44 0.93 20.46
N GLY A 56 9.21 0.42 20.38
CA GLY A 56 8.02 1.06 20.94
C GLY A 56 7.48 2.24 20.12
N VAL A 57 8.15 2.62 19.03
CA VAL A 57 7.66 3.64 18.11
C VAL A 57 6.56 3.05 17.23
N GLU A 58 5.45 3.77 17.12
CA GLU A 58 4.34 3.47 16.22
C GLU A 58 4.11 4.63 15.25
N VAL A 59 3.87 4.31 13.97
CA VAL A 59 3.53 5.30 12.93
C VAL A 59 2.23 4.89 12.26
N PHE A 60 1.38 5.87 11.94
CA PHE A 60 0.04 5.64 11.42
C PHE A 60 -0.14 6.21 10.01
N PRO A 61 0.49 5.61 8.98
CA PRO A 61 0.39 6.11 7.62
C PRO A 61 -1.02 5.90 7.06
N THR A 62 -1.41 6.76 6.12
CA THR A 62 -2.61 6.61 5.32
C THR A 62 -2.28 6.50 3.84
N VAL A 63 -2.96 5.60 3.14
CA VAL A 63 -2.88 5.42 1.69
C VAL A 63 -4.24 5.77 1.07
N GLU A 64 -4.23 6.63 0.07
CA GLU A 64 -5.40 6.99 -0.72
C GLU A 64 -5.14 6.64 -2.18
N LEU A 65 -6.01 5.82 -2.78
CA LEU A 65 -5.97 5.61 -4.23
C LEU A 65 -6.81 6.67 -4.93
N ILE A 66 -6.21 7.31 -5.93
CA ILE A 66 -6.85 8.33 -6.76
C ILE A 66 -7.09 7.84 -8.20
N ASP A 67 -6.38 6.79 -8.62
CA ASP A 67 -6.60 6.08 -9.89
C ASP A 67 -6.11 4.62 -9.79
N ARG A 68 -6.12 3.86 -10.89
CA ARG A 68 -5.72 2.45 -10.99
C ARG A 68 -4.68 2.19 -12.07
N THR A 69 -4.10 0.99 -12.07
CA THR A 69 -3.06 0.61 -13.04
C THR A 69 -3.60 0.18 -14.41
N TYR A 70 -4.92 0.01 -14.55
CA TYR A 70 -5.58 -0.52 -15.76
C TYR A 70 -4.87 -1.75 -16.36
N PRO A 71 -4.65 -2.81 -15.56
CA PRO A 71 -3.92 -3.98 -16.03
C PRO A 71 -4.74 -4.76 -17.08
N PRO A 72 -4.08 -5.56 -17.94
CA PRO A 72 -4.78 -6.47 -18.84
C PRO A 72 -5.79 -7.35 -18.10
N ALA A 73 -6.88 -7.73 -18.79
CA ALA A 73 -7.94 -8.53 -18.20
C ALA A 73 -7.39 -9.81 -17.54
N GLY A 74 -7.77 -10.06 -16.29
CA GLY A 74 -7.30 -11.21 -15.50
C GLY A 74 -5.94 -11.03 -14.82
N MET A 75 -5.24 -9.90 -15.00
CA MET A 75 -3.91 -9.65 -14.41
C MET A 75 -3.92 -8.64 -13.26
N ALA A 76 -5.08 -8.32 -12.69
CA ALA A 76 -5.22 -7.28 -11.67
C ALA A 76 -4.34 -7.49 -10.41
N HIS A 77 -4.12 -8.76 -10.02
CA HIS A 77 -3.30 -9.11 -8.87
C HIS A 77 -1.82 -9.34 -9.21
N ARG A 78 -1.45 -9.39 -10.50
CA ARG A 78 -0.08 -9.71 -10.93
C ARG A 78 0.86 -8.50 -10.83
N PHE A 79 0.29 -7.30 -10.81
CA PHE A 79 1.03 -6.03 -10.77
C PHE A 79 0.43 -5.12 -9.70
N PRO A 80 0.63 -5.45 -8.40
CA PRO A 80 0.18 -4.57 -7.33
C PRO A 80 0.92 -3.24 -7.39
N VAL A 81 0.26 -2.17 -6.94
CA VAL A 81 0.92 -0.87 -6.75
C VAL A 81 1.86 -0.99 -5.55
N PRO A 82 3.18 -0.84 -5.72
CA PRO A 82 4.10 -0.88 -4.59
C PRO A 82 4.01 0.42 -3.78
N VAL A 83 3.94 0.29 -2.46
CA VAL A 83 4.03 1.42 -1.51
C VAL A 83 5.13 1.08 -0.50
N ASP A 84 6.32 1.59 -0.77
CA ASP A 84 7.49 1.38 0.09
C ASP A 84 7.52 2.39 1.24
N LEU A 85 7.50 1.90 2.47
CA LEU A 85 7.74 2.66 3.69
C LEU A 85 9.21 2.54 4.03
N THR A 86 9.97 3.63 3.89
CA THR A 86 11.40 3.61 4.22
C THR A 86 11.62 3.87 5.71
N ILE A 87 12.75 3.38 6.24
CA ILE A 87 13.10 3.60 7.65
C ILE A 87 13.24 5.09 7.96
N ASP A 88 13.91 5.86 7.09
CA ASP A 88 14.13 7.29 7.28
C ASP A 88 12.81 8.06 7.31
N GLU A 89 11.85 7.72 6.44
CA GLU A 89 10.54 8.35 6.43
C GLU A 89 9.70 8.01 7.66
N LEU A 90 9.76 6.76 8.13
CA LEU A 90 9.08 6.34 9.35
C LEU A 90 9.65 7.06 10.58
N VAL A 91 10.97 7.23 10.66
CA VAL A 91 11.63 7.98 11.73
C VAL A 91 11.27 9.46 11.66
N MET A 92 11.32 10.08 10.47
CA MET A 92 10.87 11.46 10.27
C MET A 92 9.41 11.65 10.73
N ALA A 93 8.53 10.71 10.38
CA ALA A 93 7.13 10.73 10.80
C ALA A 93 6.97 10.61 12.31
N ALA A 94 7.73 9.72 12.95
CA ALA A 94 7.74 9.56 14.41
C ALA A 94 8.24 10.80 15.15
N ASP A 95 9.19 11.53 14.56
CA ASP A 95 9.72 12.80 15.06
C ASP A 95 8.77 14.01 14.80
N GLY A 96 7.55 13.76 14.33
CA GLY A 96 6.53 14.77 14.09
C GLY A 96 6.67 15.53 12.76
N ARG A 97 7.48 15.04 11.82
CA ARG A 97 7.54 15.59 10.47
C ARG A 97 6.48 14.96 9.58
N PHE A 98 5.80 15.78 8.79
CA PHE A 98 4.80 15.28 7.85
C PHE A 98 5.44 14.89 6.51
N VAL A 99 5.30 13.62 6.11
CA VAL A 99 5.78 13.11 4.83
C VAL A 99 4.59 12.84 3.91
N THR A 100 4.68 13.33 2.67
CA THR A 100 3.70 13.05 1.60
C THR A 100 4.44 12.49 0.39
N ARG A 101 4.02 11.31 -0.08
CA ARG A 101 4.49 10.74 -1.35
C ARG A 101 3.33 10.61 -2.31
N VAL A 102 3.58 10.96 -3.56
CA VAL A 102 2.67 10.67 -4.66
C VAL A 102 3.29 9.56 -5.51
N ILE A 103 2.56 8.46 -5.61
CA ILE A 103 2.92 7.32 -6.45
C ILE A 103 2.25 7.52 -7.80
N TYR A 104 3.03 7.44 -8.87
CA TYR A 104 2.56 7.65 -10.23
C TYR A 104 3.08 6.57 -11.17
N ILE A 105 2.39 6.40 -12.29
CA ILE A 105 2.82 5.55 -13.41
C ILE A 105 3.50 6.45 -14.43
N GLU A 106 4.76 6.18 -14.76
CA GLU A 106 5.49 6.93 -15.78
C GLU A 106 4.80 6.86 -17.15
N ASP A 107 4.88 7.94 -17.92
CA ASP A 107 4.50 7.91 -19.33
C ASP A 107 5.54 7.09 -20.12
N PRO A 108 5.17 5.98 -20.77
CA PRO A 108 6.11 5.15 -21.53
C PRO A 108 6.80 5.89 -22.69
N GLN A 109 6.25 7.02 -23.17
CA GLN A 109 6.87 7.84 -24.21
C GLN A 109 7.97 8.76 -23.67
N LEU A 110 7.92 9.08 -22.37
CA LEU A 110 8.87 9.97 -21.69
C LEU A 110 9.88 9.18 -20.84
N ALA A 111 9.51 7.98 -20.42
CA ALA A 111 10.32 7.15 -19.54
C ALA A 111 11.65 6.74 -20.21
N ILE A 112 12.76 6.95 -19.51
CA ILE A 112 14.05 6.46 -19.95
C ILE A 112 14.14 4.97 -19.61
N PRO A 113 14.35 4.07 -20.59
CA PRO A 113 14.46 2.64 -20.33
C PRO A 113 15.78 2.38 -19.60
N ILE A 114 15.69 2.25 -18.27
CA ILE A 114 16.84 1.95 -17.41
C ILE A 114 16.58 0.59 -16.79
N ALA A 115 17.40 -0.40 -17.15
CA ALA A 115 17.36 -1.72 -16.54
C ALA A 115 17.53 -1.60 -15.02
N GLU A 116 16.54 -2.06 -14.26
CA GLU A 116 16.62 -2.10 -12.81
C GLU A 116 17.70 -3.12 -12.40
N LYS A 117 18.65 -2.68 -11.57
CA LYS A 117 19.65 -3.59 -10.97
C LYS A 117 19.02 -4.48 -9.88
N THR A 118 17.86 -4.08 -9.36
CA THR A 118 17.12 -4.79 -8.31
C THR A 118 15.62 -4.68 -8.62
N PRO A 119 14.92 -5.78 -8.96
CA PRO A 119 13.53 -5.79 -9.42
C PRO A 119 12.46 -5.27 -8.44
N SER A 120 12.86 -4.86 -7.24
CA SER A 120 11.98 -4.47 -6.14
C SER A 120 12.21 -3.04 -5.64
N ALA A 121 13.16 -2.30 -6.20
CA ALA A 121 13.47 -0.93 -5.78
C ALA A 121 12.63 0.07 -6.58
N THR A 122 11.51 0.52 -6.02
CA THR A 122 10.72 1.62 -6.59
C THR A 122 11.56 2.89 -6.60
N ARG A 123 11.67 3.52 -7.78
CA ARG A 123 12.36 4.81 -7.90
C ARG A 123 11.56 5.93 -7.27
N TRP A 124 12.26 6.86 -6.68
CA TRP A 124 11.67 8.06 -6.11
C TRP A 124 12.67 9.20 -6.18
N PHE A 125 12.16 10.41 -6.03
CA PHE A 125 12.94 11.64 -5.92
C PHE A 125 12.16 12.62 -5.04
N GLU A 126 12.86 13.59 -4.46
CA GLU A 126 12.23 14.66 -3.69
C GLU A 126 11.79 15.79 -4.61
N THR A 127 10.60 16.33 -4.34
CA THR A 127 10.14 17.57 -4.97
C THR A 127 10.89 18.76 -4.39
N ARG A 128 11.00 19.86 -5.15
CA ARG A 128 11.63 21.05 -4.60
C ARG A 128 10.77 21.64 -3.49
N ALA A 129 11.42 22.35 -2.57
CA ALA A 129 10.72 23.10 -1.54
C ALA A 129 9.69 24.06 -2.18
N GLY A 130 8.43 23.93 -1.77
CA GLY A 130 7.32 24.75 -2.29
C GLY A 130 6.63 24.20 -3.54
N GLU A 131 7.12 23.10 -4.14
CA GLU A 131 6.41 22.40 -5.22
C GLU A 131 5.35 21.44 -4.65
N ASP A 132 4.21 21.32 -5.34
CA ASP A 132 3.20 20.32 -5.03
C ASP A 132 3.60 18.97 -5.66
N PRO A 133 3.74 17.90 -4.85
CA PRO A 133 4.09 16.58 -5.36
C PRO A 133 3.05 15.98 -6.30
N LEU A 134 1.78 16.35 -6.17
CA LEU A 134 0.73 15.85 -7.06
C LEU A 134 0.88 16.46 -8.46
N VAL A 135 1.12 17.78 -8.53
CA VAL A 135 1.37 18.48 -9.80
C VAL A 135 2.66 17.98 -10.45
N THR A 136 3.71 17.76 -9.65
CA THR A 136 4.98 17.23 -10.16
C THR A 136 4.81 15.82 -10.73
N ALA A 137 4.06 14.96 -10.05
CA ALA A 137 3.78 13.61 -10.51
C ALA A 137 2.92 13.60 -11.79
N ASP A 138 1.94 14.50 -11.91
CA ASP A 138 1.10 14.66 -13.12
C ASP A 138 1.90 15.13 -14.33
N ALA A 139 2.96 15.93 -14.12
CA ALA A 139 3.86 16.33 -15.20
C ALA A 139 4.79 15.21 -15.69
N LEU A 140 5.03 14.18 -14.87
CA LEU A 140 5.93 13.05 -15.18
C LEU A 140 5.19 11.78 -15.62
N GLY A 141 3.88 11.71 -15.37
CA GLY A 141 3.06 10.55 -15.65
C GLY A 141 1.68 10.69 -15.02
N ARG A 142 1.09 9.57 -14.61
CA ARG A 142 -0.26 9.56 -14.03
C ARG A 142 -0.23 9.23 -12.54
N PRO A 143 -0.58 10.17 -11.65
CA PRO A 143 -0.74 9.91 -10.23
C PRO A 143 -1.81 8.84 -9.97
N ILE A 144 -1.51 7.86 -9.13
CA ILE A 144 -2.44 6.76 -8.80
C ILE A 144 -2.67 6.59 -7.31
N ALA A 145 -1.73 6.99 -6.45
CA ALA A 145 -1.87 6.87 -5.01
C ALA A 145 -1.14 7.99 -4.27
N ILE A 146 -1.63 8.30 -3.07
CA ILE A 146 -1.01 9.25 -2.16
C ILE A 146 -0.78 8.56 -0.81
N LEU A 147 0.47 8.56 -0.35
CA LEU A 147 0.86 8.12 0.99
C LEU A 147 1.10 9.36 1.86
N ARG A 148 0.56 9.37 3.07
CA ARG A 148 0.78 10.43 4.06
C ARG A 148 1.13 9.81 5.42
N MET A 149 2.10 10.37 6.11
CA MET A 149 2.51 9.94 7.46
C MET A 149 3.08 11.10 8.28
N GLY A 150 3.13 10.94 9.60
CA GLY A 150 3.51 12.00 10.54
C GLY A 150 2.36 12.99 10.83
N GLY A 151 1.12 12.55 10.61
CA GLY A 151 -0.10 13.31 10.92
C GLY A 151 -0.67 12.97 12.29
N ARG A 152 -1.96 12.59 12.33
CA ARG A 152 -2.64 12.19 13.58
C ARG A 152 -1.96 10.97 14.21
N THR A 153 -1.72 11.03 15.51
CA THR A 153 -1.42 9.87 16.36
C THR A 153 -2.59 9.63 17.32
N PRO A 154 -2.84 8.38 17.73
CA PRO A 154 -3.68 8.11 18.88
C PRO A 154 -3.17 8.80 20.13
N ASP A 155 -4.10 9.15 21.00
CA ASP A 155 -3.85 9.54 22.38
C ASP A 155 -3.34 8.35 23.21
N ALA A 156 -2.77 8.65 24.39
CA ALA A 156 -2.05 7.66 25.21
C ALA A 156 -2.93 6.49 25.70
N SER A 157 -4.25 6.65 25.65
CA SER A 157 -5.25 5.61 25.92
C SER A 157 -5.42 4.59 24.78
N GLY A 158 -4.75 4.79 23.65
CA GLY A 158 -4.92 4.01 22.42
C GLY A 158 -5.82 4.73 21.40
N PRO A 159 -5.96 4.17 20.17
CA PRO A 159 -6.78 4.77 19.13
C PRO A 159 -8.23 4.90 19.60
N ASP A 160 -8.69 6.14 19.73
CA ASP A 160 -10.09 6.42 19.99
C ASP A 160 -10.94 6.09 18.74
N PRO A 161 -12.27 5.92 18.89
CA PRO A 161 -13.12 5.63 17.76
C PRO A 161 -12.99 6.66 16.63
N GLU A 162 -12.75 7.94 16.95
CA GLU A 162 -12.64 9.05 15.99
C GLU A 162 -11.33 9.06 15.19
N PHE A 163 -10.28 8.43 15.71
CA PHE A 163 -9.02 8.21 15.04
C PHE A 163 -9.22 7.27 13.86
N ASP A 164 -9.90 6.14 14.08
CA ASP A 164 -10.24 5.17 13.04
C ASP A 164 -11.52 5.50 12.26
N TYR A 165 -12.40 6.36 12.80
CA TYR A 165 -13.64 6.74 12.15
C TYR A 165 -13.38 7.39 10.78
N GLY A 166 -13.96 6.77 9.74
CA GLY A 166 -13.80 7.22 8.36
C GLY A 166 -12.65 6.57 7.58
N ALA A 167 -11.80 5.77 8.22
CA ALA A 167 -10.89 4.89 7.48
C ALA A 167 -11.67 3.72 6.89
N ALA A 168 -11.54 3.52 5.58
CA ALA A 168 -12.17 2.36 4.94
C ALA A 168 -11.42 1.08 5.37
N PRO A 169 -12.13 -0.01 5.70
CA PRO A 169 -11.47 -1.29 5.95
C PRO A 169 -10.84 -1.79 4.65
N ALA A 170 -9.55 -2.12 4.70
CA ALA A 170 -8.84 -2.71 3.57
C ALA A 170 -9.20 -4.19 3.41
N MET A 171 -9.30 -4.67 2.16
CA MET A 171 -9.42 -6.10 1.90
C MET A 171 -8.03 -6.72 1.97
N VAL A 172 -7.73 -7.55 2.96
CA VAL A 172 -6.46 -8.27 3.01
C VAL A 172 -6.49 -9.40 2.00
N TYR A 173 -5.51 -9.44 1.10
CA TYR A 173 -5.32 -10.57 0.19
C TYR A 173 -4.25 -11.51 0.74
N SER A 174 -4.51 -12.81 0.68
CA SER A 174 -3.43 -13.79 0.78
C SER A 174 -2.47 -13.52 -0.37
N GLU A 175 -1.16 -13.52 -0.12
CA GLU A 175 -0.19 -13.47 -1.22
C GLU A 175 -0.59 -14.53 -2.25
N PRO A 176 -0.53 -14.23 -3.56
CA PRO A 176 -0.62 -15.28 -4.56
C PRO A 176 0.59 -16.18 -4.34
N GLY A 177 0.39 -17.24 -3.58
CA GLY A 177 1.38 -18.30 -3.45
C GLY A 177 1.74 -18.73 -4.87
N GLY A 178 3.02 -18.89 -5.13
CA GLY A 178 3.54 -19.56 -6.34
C GLY A 178 3.17 -21.05 -6.36
N GLY A 179 1.92 -21.39 -6.04
CA GLY A 179 1.32 -22.69 -6.16
C GLY A 179 0.66 -22.79 -7.52
N GLU A 180 1.11 -23.75 -8.30
CA GLU A 180 0.46 -24.23 -9.51
C GLU A 180 -1.06 -24.41 -9.25
N PRO A 181 -1.93 -24.03 -10.20
CA PRO A 181 -3.37 -24.10 -9.98
C PRO A 181 -3.79 -25.52 -9.60
N ILE A 182 -4.40 -25.66 -8.42
CA ILE A 182 -5.03 -26.91 -7.98
C ILE A 182 -6.08 -27.27 -9.04
N PRO A 183 -5.95 -28.40 -9.76
CA PRO A 183 -6.94 -28.78 -10.75
C PRO A 183 -8.28 -29.03 -10.05
N ALA A 184 -9.35 -28.49 -10.63
CA ALA A 184 -10.71 -28.66 -10.12
C ALA A 184 -11.03 -30.15 -9.93
N PRO A 185 -11.79 -30.53 -8.87
CA PRO A 185 -12.19 -31.90 -8.66
C PRO A 185 -13.01 -32.39 -9.87
N GLN A 186 -12.49 -33.41 -10.55
CA GLN A 186 -13.22 -34.07 -11.63
C GLN A 186 -14.45 -34.75 -11.02
N THR A 187 -15.63 -34.23 -11.32
CA THR A 187 -16.88 -34.91 -11.01
C THR A 187 -17.02 -36.06 -11.99
N THR A 188 -16.68 -37.28 -11.55
CA THR A 188 -17.03 -38.50 -12.28
C THR A 188 -18.55 -38.63 -12.28
N VAL A 189 -19.18 -38.32 -13.41
CA VAL A 189 -20.57 -38.70 -13.65
C VAL A 189 -20.54 -40.13 -14.15
N GLU A 190 -20.84 -41.07 -13.25
CA GLU A 190 -20.97 -42.49 -13.56
C GLU A 190 -22.31 -42.72 -14.26
N PHE A 191 -22.28 -43.00 -15.57
CA PHE A 191 -23.46 -43.44 -16.31
C PHE A 191 -23.56 -44.97 -16.18
N ALA A 192 -24.54 -45.43 -15.41
CA ALA A 192 -24.91 -46.84 -15.34
C ALA A 192 -25.55 -47.31 -16.66
N GLN A 193 -25.15 -48.49 -17.13
CA GLN A 193 -25.81 -49.25 -18.19
C GLN A 193 -26.90 -50.16 -17.62
#